data_AF-A0A7J6J293-F1
#
_entry.id   AF-A0A7J6J293-F1
#
_cell.length_a   1.000
_cell.length_b   1.000
_cell.length_c   1.000
_cell.angle_alpha   90.00
_cell.angle_beta   90.00
_cell.angle_gamma   90.00
#
_symmetry.space_group_name_H-M   'P 1'
#
loop_
_entity.id
_entity.type
_entity.pdbx_description
1 polymer ?
#
loop_
_entity_poly.entity_id
_entity_poly.type
_entity_poly.pdbx_seq_one_letter_code
_entity_poly.pdbx_strand_id
1 'polypeptide(L)'
;MVRLSALSAVALAAAGAAAGADCTGVNAVSSKCSPQESLHHREFFYVGGQSAPDPTGNITIGQIYVEKLTPIIKVRSTPLVFLHGGGISATTWLNTPDNRPGWATYFLQKGYQIYLIDANSIGRSTANNPANFTMNVGMSVEYVEMGFTGVKEYNTYPQSQLHTQWPGTGLRGDPTFDQFQQSFIPYTSSYVSQELAIRTAGCELLSLIGVKSYLVSHSLGSKLALVISNDCPQYLAGSINLEPSTIPFWAYGYGLGGRSANPWGLTNTQVDYEPAVTDSAELADEIESVGNETLALRNCYRQKEPARQLPKISSVPYVALTGEASVHVTYDHCIIDYLKQVGGNPEWIKLGDIGIKGNGHFGHLEMNNLDIASVVHGWVKKKQGWWW
;
A
#
# COMPACT_ATOMS: atom_id res chain seq x y z
N MET A 1 6.12 -78.30 -40.43
CA MET A 1 4.82 -77.99 -39.80
C MET A 1 5.02 -76.86 -38.82
N VAL A 2 4.16 -75.85 -38.96
CA VAL A 2 4.11 -74.59 -38.23
C VAL A 2 3.78 -74.82 -36.75
N ARG A 3 4.38 -74.02 -35.85
CA ARG A 3 3.65 -73.25 -34.83
C ARG A 3 4.54 -72.19 -34.18
N LEU A 4 4.23 -70.94 -34.53
CA LEU A 4 4.58 -69.70 -33.83
C LEU A 4 4.11 -69.73 -32.37
N SER A 5 4.83 -69.02 -31.49
CA SER A 5 4.37 -68.11 -30.41
C SER A 5 5.41 -68.07 -29.28
N ALA A 6 5.74 -66.98 -28.59
CA ALA A 6 5.42 -65.55 -28.73
C ALA A 6 6.51 -64.81 -27.93
N LEU A 7 6.98 -63.66 -28.45
CA LEU A 7 7.84 -62.73 -27.71
C LEU A 7 7.07 -62.18 -26.49
N SER A 8 7.63 -62.34 -25.29
CA SER A 8 7.18 -61.58 -24.12
C SER A 8 7.77 -60.18 -24.20
N ALA A 9 6.95 -59.23 -24.65
CA ALA A 9 7.25 -57.80 -24.59
C ALA A 9 7.20 -57.35 -23.12
N VAL A 10 8.32 -56.79 -22.66
CA VAL A 10 8.40 -56.03 -21.42
C VAL A 10 7.53 -54.79 -21.60
N ALA A 11 6.36 -54.76 -20.96
CA ALA A 11 5.59 -53.55 -20.81
C ALA A 11 6.30 -52.67 -19.77
N LEU A 12 7.09 -51.68 -20.22
CA LEU A 12 7.39 -50.52 -19.40
C LEU A 12 6.04 -49.84 -19.13
N ALA A 13 5.54 -49.98 -17.90
CA ALA A 13 4.51 -49.10 -17.40
C ALA A 13 5.04 -47.67 -17.52
N ALA A 14 4.42 -46.89 -18.40
CA ALA A 14 4.64 -45.46 -18.50
C ALA A 14 4.45 -44.88 -17.09
N ALA A 15 5.54 -44.33 -16.53
CA ALA A 15 5.44 -43.45 -15.39
C ALA A 15 4.50 -42.32 -15.81
N GLY A 16 3.28 -42.33 -15.26
CA GLY A 16 2.39 -41.18 -15.38
C GLY A 16 3.16 -39.98 -14.88
N ALA A 17 3.36 -38.99 -15.75
CA ALA A 17 3.85 -37.69 -15.32
C ALA A 17 2.89 -37.21 -14.23
N ALA A 18 3.34 -37.23 -12.98
CA ALA A 18 2.60 -36.62 -11.90
C ALA A 18 2.46 -35.15 -12.30
N ALA A 19 1.25 -34.75 -12.69
CA ALA A 19 0.94 -33.34 -12.88
C ALA A 19 1.42 -32.61 -11.62
N GLY A 20 2.28 -31.60 -11.79
CA GLY A 20 2.76 -30.80 -10.67
C GLY A 20 1.57 -30.31 -9.84
N ALA A 21 1.73 -30.24 -8.52
CA ALA A 21 0.68 -29.69 -7.68
C ALA A 21 0.33 -28.28 -8.15
N ASP A 22 -0.96 -28.00 -8.35
CA ASP A 22 -1.42 -26.63 -8.54
C ASP A 22 -1.19 -25.87 -7.23
N CYS A 23 -0.40 -24.80 -7.32
CA CYS A 23 0.00 -23.97 -6.20
C CYS A 23 -0.46 -22.52 -6.37
N THR A 24 -1.51 -22.30 -7.17
CA THR A 24 -2.13 -20.99 -7.40
C THR A 24 -3.18 -20.72 -6.32
N GLY A 25 -3.29 -19.48 -5.85
CA GLY A 25 -4.34 -19.11 -4.91
C GLY A 25 -4.26 -19.90 -3.60
N VAL A 26 -5.43 -20.30 -3.08
CA VAL A 26 -5.55 -21.10 -1.86
C VAL A 26 -4.88 -22.48 -1.98
N ASN A 27 -4.70 -23.02 -3.19
CA ASN A 27 -4.11 -24.36 -3.40
C ASN A 27 -2.64 -24.41 -2.96
N ALA A 28 -1.97 -23.25 -2.89
CA ALA A 28 -0.62 -23.09 -2.36
C ALA A 28 -0.43 -23.60 -0.92
N VAL A 29 -1.51 -23.72 -0.13
CA VAL A 29 -1.47 -24.25 1.25
C VAL A 29 -1.04 -25.72 1.27
N SER A 30 -1.21 -26.44 0.16
CA SER A 30 -0.78 -27.82 0.02
C SER A 30 0.70 -28.01 0.38
N SER A 31 1.01 -29.00 1.21
CA SER A 31 2.39 -29.36 1.57
C SER A 31 3.23 -29.85 0.39
N LYS A 32 2.61 -30.06 -0.79
CA LYS A 32 3.27 -30.37 -2.05
C LYS A 32 3.82 -29.13 -2.75
N CYS A 33 3.40 -27.94 -2.36
CA CYS A 33 3.89 -26.68 -2.89
C CYS A 33 5.18 -26.27 -2.20
N SER A 34 6.18 -25.87 -3.00
CA SER A 34 7.44 -25.35 -2.47
C SER A 34 7.32 -23.86 -2.17
N PRO A 35 7.86 -23.37 -1.03
CA PRO A 35 7.82 -21.95 -0.71
C PRO A 35 8.67 -21.16 -1.71
N GLN A 36 8.13 -20.05 -2.21
CA GLN A 36 8.85 -19.11 -3.09
C GLN A 36 9.41 -17.91 -2.32
N GLU A 37 9.30 -17.93 -0.99
CA GLU A 37 9.73 -16.85 -0.10
C GLU A 37 11.24 -16.87 0.19
N SER A 38 11.82 -15.69 0.47
CA SER A 38 13.22 -15.57 0.89
C SER A 38 13.43 -16.12 2.31
N LEU A 39 14.56 -16.78 2.58
CA LEU A 39 14.95 -17.16 3.93
C LEU A 39 15.29 -15.93 4.78
N HIS A 40 14.72 -15.84 5.98
CA HIS A 40 14.88 -14.69 6.89
C HIS A 40 14.62 -15.08 8.35
N HIS A 41 15.05 -14.21 9.28
CA HIS A 41 14.61 -14.24 10.67
C HIS A 41 13.32 -13.43 10.81
N ARG A 42 12.35 -13.96 11.57
CA ARG A 42 11.06 -13.35 11.82
C ARG A 42 10.89 -13.06 13.31
N GLU A 43 10.56 -11.82 13.61
CA GLU A 43 10.23 -11.33 14.95
C GLU A 43 8.95 -10.49 14.86
N PHE A 44 8.25 -10.30 15.98
CA PHE A 44 7.10 -9.41 16.03
C PHE A 44 7.04 -8.63 17.34
N PHE A 45 6.42 -7.46 17.29
CA PHE A 45 6.29 -6.53 18.40
C PHE A 45 4.93 -5.81 18.34
N TYR A 46 4.51 -5.27 19.49
CA TYR A 46 3.51 -4.22 19.55
C TYR A 46 4.20 -2.93 19.99
N VAL A 47 3.90 -1.82 19.33
CA VAL A 47 4.51 -0.51 19.62
C VAL A 47 3.43 0.53 19.87
N GLY A 48 3.72 1.47 20.76
CA GLY A 48 2.76 2.43 21.27
C GLY A 48 1.66 1.77 22.10
N GLY A 49 0.48 2.36 22.05
CA GLY A 49 -0.63 1.98 22.89
C GLY A 49 -0.74 2.82 24.15
N GLN A 50 -1.97 2.98 24.60
CA GLN A 50 -2.32 3.70 25.83
C GLN A 50 -3.43 2.95 26.56
N SER A 51 -3.45 3.12 27.88
CA SER A 51 -4.51 2.58 28.73
C SER A 51 -5.81 3.33 28.49
N ALA A 52 -6.91 2.60 28.30
CA ALA A 52 -8.25 3.13 28.22
C ALA A 52 -9.21 2.34 29.12
N PRO A 53 -10.20 3.00 29.76
CA PRO A 53 -11.16 2.32 30.61
C PRO A 53 -12.15 1.47 29.78
N ASP A 54 -12.49 0.30 30.31
CA ASP A 54 -13.52 -0.62 29.83
C ASP A 54 -14.28 -1.19 31.06
N PRO A 55 -15.54 -1.66 30.93
CA PRO A 55 -16.27 -2.26 32.06
C PRO A 55 -15.55 -3.43 32.73
N THR A 56 -14.62 -4.10 32.05
CA THR A 56 -13.82 -5.22 32.58
C THR A 56 -12.49 -4.79 33.22
N GLY A 57 -12.11 -3.51 33.11
CA GLY A 57 -10.84 -2.97 33.58
C GLY A 57 -10.18 -2.06 32.54
N ASN A 58 -8.90 -1.76 32.74
CA ASN A 58 -8.15 -0.97 31.75
C ASN A 58 -7.65 -1.87 30.61
N ILE A 59 -7.99 -1.51 29.38
CA ILE A 59 -7.53 -2.16 28.14
C ILE A 59 -6.48 -1.29 27.43
N THR A 60 -5.72 -1.88 26.50
CA THR A 60 -4.78 -1.13 25.64
C THR A 60 -5.40 -0.82 24.29
N ILE A 61 -5.36 0.45 23.88
CA ILE A 61 -5.79 0.96 22.57
C ILE A 61 -4.68 1.80 21.92
N GLY A 62 -4.73 2.03 20.61
CA GLY A 62 -3.78 2.92 19.93
C GLY A 62 -2.44 2.28 19.55
N GLN A 63 -2.23 0.99 19.87
CA GLN A 63 -1.05 0.24 19.51
C GLN A 63 -1.04 -0.15 18.02
N ILE A 64 0.16 -0.43 17.50
CA ILE A 64 0.37 -1.07 16.20
C ILE A 64 1.16 -2.37 16.37
N TYR A 65 0.80 -3.38 15.59
CA TYR A 65 1.56 -4.60 15.40
C TYR A 65 2.63 -4.36 14.34
N VAL A 66 3.82 -4.86 14.61
CA VAL A 66 5.00 -4.73 13.75
C VAL A 66 5.61 -6.11 13.56
N GLU A 67 5.70 -6.56 12.32
CA GLU A 67 6.44 -7.75 11.95
C GLU A 67 7.79 -7.37 11.34
N LYS A 68 8.87 -7.79 11.98
CA LYS A 68 10.24 -7.52 11.54
C LYS A 68 10.79 -8.76 10.84
N LEU A 69 11.14 -8.59 9.56
CA LEU A 69 11.81 -9.62 8.78
C LEU A 69 13.25 -9.18 8.47
N THR A 70 14.22 -10.01 8.85
CA THR A 70 15.65 -9.71 8.70
C THR A 70 16.31 -10.70 7.74
N PRO A 71 16.95 -10.24 6.65
CA PRO A 71 17.60 -11.13 5.68
C PRO A 71 18.86 -11.78 6.29
N ILE A 72 19.16 -13.02 5.89
CA ILE A 72 20.23 -13.82 6.49
C ILE A 72 21.64 -13.35 6.08
N ILE A 73 21.81 -12.97 4.81
CA ILE A 73 23.16 -12.79 4.23
C ILE A 73 23.68 -11.37 4.42
N LYS A 74 22.88 -10.37 4.06
CA LYS A 74 23.29 -8.97 4.03
C LYS A 74 22.17 -8.10 4.54
N VAL A 75 22.46 -7.29 5.54
CA VAL A 75 21.55 -6.28 6.07
C VAL A 75 22.04 -4.90 5.67
N ARG A 76 21.19 -4.14 5.01
CA ARG A 76 21.41 -2.73 4.69
C ARG A 76 21.16 -1.87 5.91
N SER A 77 21.91 -0.77 6.01
CA SER A 77 21.83 0.18 7.13
C SER A 77 20.55 1.00 7.21
N THR A 78 19.76 1.03 6.13
CA THR A 78 18.52 1.81 6.05
C THR A 78 17.37 0.83 5.76
N PRO A 79 16.51 0.52 6.76
CA PRO A 79 15.41 -0.42 6.58
C PRO A 79 14.23 0.21 5.84
N LEU A 80 13.28 -0.65 5.48
CA LEU A 80 11.99 -0.25 4.89
C LEU A 80 10.86 -0.51 5.88
N VAL A 81 9.96 0.44 6.02
CA VAL A 81 8.76 0.34 6.86
C VAL A 81 7.54 0.39 5.96
N PHE A 82 6.75 -0.67 5.96
CA PHE A 82 5.63 -0.86 5.04
C PHE A 82 4.30 -0.50 5.70
N LEU A 83 3.52 0.34 5.03
CA LEU A 83 2.21 0.86 5.48
C LEU A 83 1.13 0.44 4.47
N HIS A 84 0.27 -0.49 4.85
CA HIS A 84 -0.78 -1.03 3.98
C HIS A 84 -1.91 -0.02 3.67
N GLY A 85 -2.71 -0.32 2.65
CA GLY A 85 -3.90 0.44 2.25
C GLY A 85 -5.14 0.17 3.11
N GLY A 86 -6.27 0.76 2.72
CA GLY A 86 -7.55 0.56 3.42
C GLY A 86 -8.16 -0.80 3.09
N GLY A 87 -8.80 -1.43 4.08
CA GLY A 87 -9.50 -2.70 3.91
C GLY A 87 -8.61 -3.93 3.84
N ILE A 88 -7.30 -3.79 3.98
CA ILE A 88 -6.33 -4.88 3.98
C ILE A 88 -5.36 -4.72 5.17
N SER A 89 -4.46 -5.67 5.36
CA SER A 89 -3.41 -5.65 6.39
C SER A 89 -2.01 -5.68 5.79
N ALA A 90 -0.97 -5.74 6.62
CA ALA A 90 0.41 -5.85 6.18
C ALA A 90 0.69 -7.14 5.38
N THR A 91 -0.22 -8.11 5.41
CA THR A 91 -0.16 -9.31 4.56
C THR A 91 -0.12 -9.00 3.06
N THR A 92 -0.59 -7.81 2.63
CA THR A 92 -0.50 -7.39 1.22
C THR A 92 0.94 -7.32 0.69
N TRP A 93 1.93 -7.22 1.58
CA TRP A 93 3.34 -7.12 1.22
C TRP A 93 4.05 -8.48 1.12
N LEU A 94 3.40 -9.55 1.59
CA LEU A 94 3.89 -10.93 1.52
C LEU A 94 3.66 -11.50 0.11
N ASN A 95 3.51 -12.82 -0.05
CA ASN A 95 3.19 -13.41 -1.35
C ASN A 95 1.90 -12.84 -1.96
N THR A 96 1.84 -12.81 -3.30
CA THR A 96 0.67 -12.34 -4.03
C THR A 96 -0.51 -13.31 -3.88
N PRO A 97 -1.74 -12.90 -4.22
CA PRO A 97 -2.91 -13.78 -4.15
C PRO A 97 -2.78 -15.04 -5.01
N ASP A 98 -2.02 -15.00 -6.11
CA ASP A 98 -1.68 -16.17 -6.94
C ASP A 98 -0.38 -16.89 -6.49
N ASN A 99 0.10 -16.61 -5.27
CA ASN A 99 1.24 -17.25 -4.63
C ASN A 99 2.61 -17.02 -5.29
N ARG A 100 2.76 -15.94 -6.08
CA ARG A 100 4.08 -15.46 -6.50
C ARG A 100 4.77 -14.70 -5.36
N PRO A 101 6.11 -14.55 -5.41
CA PRO A 101 6.83 -13.70 -4.48
C PRO A 101 6.31 -12.26 -4.52
N GLY A 102 6.04 -11.70 -3.34
CA GLY A 102 5.73 -10.28 -3.23
C GLY A 102 6.92 -9.45 -2.77
N TRP A 103 6.61 -8.24 -2.31
CA TRP A 103 7.61 -7.22 -2.04
C TRP A 103 8.48 -7.54 -0.82
N ALA A 104 7.94 -8.23 0.19
CA ALA A 104 8.72 -8.70 1.32
C ALA A 104 9.89 -9.58 0.84
N THR A 105 9.61 -10.60 0.03
CA THR A 105 10.65 -11.46 -0.55
C THR A 105 11.62 -10.68 -1.43
N TYR A 106 11.13 -9.79 -2.30
CA TYR A 106 12.00 -8.98 -3.16
C TYR A 106 13.00 -8.15 -2.35
N PHE A 107 12.52 -7.38 -1.36
CA PHE A 107 13.37 -6.47 -0.59
C PHE A 107 14.29 -7.20 0.40
N LEU A 108 13.87 -8.33 0.96
CA LEU A 108 14.75 -9.21 1.74
C LEU A 108 15.91 -9.72 0.87
N GLN A 109 15.64 -10.15 -0.37
CA GLN A 109 16.69 -10.56 -1.31
C GLN A 109 17.63 -9.40 -1.71
N LYS A 110 17.14 -8.16 -1.69
CA LYS A 110 17.99 -6.96 -1.87
C LYS A 110 18.74 -6.56 -0.59
N GLY A 111 18.56 -7.29 0.50
CA GLY A 111 19.27 -7.10 1.78
C GLY A 111 18.63 -6.05 2.69
N TYR A 112 17.39 -5.65 2.46
CA TYR A 112 16.69 -4.76 3.38
C TYR A 112 16.13 -5.57 4.55
N GLN A 113 16.38 -5.10 5.77
CA GLN A 113 15.50 -5.42 6.87
C GLN A 113 14.20 -4.64 6.68
N ILE A 114 13.07 -5.32 6.86
CA ILE A 114 11.75 -4.74 6.63
C ILE A 114 10.87 -4.86 7.86
N TYR A 115 10.01 -3.86 8.04
CA TYR A 115 9.00 -3.80 9.09
C TYR A 115 7.64 -3.70 8.43
N LEU A 116 6.80 -4.72 8.61
CA LEU A 116 5.44 -4.75 8.09
C LEU A 116 4.50 -4.31 9.22
N ILE A 117 3.79 -3.21 9.05
CA ILE A 117 2.91 -2.64 10.07
C ILE A 117 1.46 -2.97 9.74
N ASP A 118 0.74 -3.55 10.68
CA ASP A 118 -0.72 -3.47 10.69
C ASP A 118 -1.10 -2.14 11.36
N ALA A 119 -1.75 -1.25 10.62
CA ALA A 119 -2.15 0.06 11.14
C ALA A 119 -3.10 -0.09 12.34
N ASN A 120 -3.21 0.95 13.17
CA ASN A 120 -4.05 0.91 14.36
C ASN A 120 -5.49 0.46 14.04
N SER A 121 -6.01 -0.47 14.85
CA SER A 121 -7.33 -1.11 14.75
C SER A 121 -7.51 -2.05 13.55
N ILE A 122 -6.45 -2.36 12.79
CA ILE A 122 -6.48 -3.24 11.62
C ILE A 122 -5.70 -4.53 11.90
N GLY A 123 -6.19 -5.66 11.39
CA GLY A 123 -5.48 -6.93 11.45
C GLY A 123 -5.08 -7.32 12.88
N ARG A 124 -3.78 -7.53 13.11
CA ARG A 124 -3.21 -7.91 14.41
C ARG A 124 -3.10 -6.73 15.39
N SER A 125 -3.30 -5.50 14.92
CA SER A 125 -3.48 -4.28 15.75
C SER A 125 -4.94 -4.09 16.15
N THR A 126 -5.65 -5.17 16.44
CA THR A 126 -7.11 -5.24 16.53
C THR A 126 -7.74 -4.14 17.40
N ALA A 127 -8.90 -3.63 16.97
CA ALA A 127 -9.69 -2.67 17.74
C ALA A 127 -10.13 -3.28 19.08
N ASN A 128 -9.48 -2.86 20.17
CA ASN A 128 -9.74 -3.40 21.51
C ASN A 128 -10.90 -2.70 22.24
N ASN A 129 -11.38 -1.56 21.71
CA ASN A 129 -12.57 -0.87 22.20
C ASN A 129 -13.59 -0.66 21.07
N PRO A 130 -14.25 -1.73 20.61
CA PRO A 130 -15.17 -1.65 19.47
C PRO A 130 -16.39 -0.76 19.74
N ALA A 131 -16.79 -0.58 21.01
CA ALA A 131 -17.90 0.30 21.38
C ALA A 131 -17.60 1.78 21.09
N ASN A 132 -16.32 2.18 21.23
CA ASN A 132 -15.87 3.57 21.03
C ASN A 132 -14.98 3.74 19.78
N PHE A 133 -14.87 2.71 18.92
CA PHE A 133 -14.07 2.75 17.71
C PHE A 133 -14.88 2.23 16.53
N THR A 134 -15.49 3.16 15.79
CA THR A 134 -16.30 2.81 14.63
C THR A 134 -15.43 2.38 13.46
N MET A 135 -15.79 1.25 12.86
CA MET A 135 -15.16 0.72 11.64
C MET A 135 -16.18 0.66 10.52
N ASN A 136 -15.73 0.88 9.30
CA ASN A 136 -16.45 0.50 8.11
C ASN A 136 -16.36 -1.02 7.94
N VAL A 137 -17.43 -1.61 7.40
CA VAL A 137 -17.41 -2.98 6.93
C VAL A 137 -16.32 -3.17 5.86
N GLY A 138 -15.88 -4.42 5.65
CA GLY A 138 -14.95 -4.75 4.57
C GLY A 138 -15.50 -4.41 3.18
N MET A 139 -14.75 -4.75 2.14
CA MET A 139 -15.13 -4.40 0.77
C MET A 139 -15.96 -5.50 0.12
N SER A 140 -17.03 -5.11 -0.58
CA SER A 140 -17.85 -6.06 -1.32
C SER A 140 -17.12 -6.55 -2.57
N VAL A 141 -17.52 -7.72 -3.07
CA VAL A 141 -16.98 -8.31 -4.30
C VAL A 141 -17.10 -7.33 -5.47
N GLU A 142 -18.26 -6.70 -5.62
CA GLU A 142 -18.53 -5.71 -6.68
C GLU A 142 -17.57 -4.51 -6.59
N TYR A 143 -17.28 -4.07 -5.37
CA TYR A 143 -16.37 -2.95 -5.14
C TYR A 143 -14.94 -3.32 -5.50
N VAL A 144 -14.50 -4.52 -5.12
CA VAL A 144 -13.13 -5.00 -5.41
C VAL A 144 -12.94 -5.20 -6.92
N GLU A 145 -13.91 -5.80 -7.62
CA GLU A 145 -13.89 -5.94 -9.07
C GLU A 145 -13.84 -4.57 -9.76
N MET A 146 -14.79 -3.68 -9.44
CA MET A 146 -14.92 -2.37 -10.07
C MET A 146 -13.74 -1.43 -9.78
N GLY A 147 -13.22 -1.48 -8.55
CA GLY A 147 -12.22 -0.54 -8.06
C GLY A 147 -10.78 -0.98 -8.31
N PHE A 148 -10.51 -2.29 -8.33
CA PHE A 148 -9.15 -2.80 -8.19
C PHE A 148 -8.75 -3.88 -9.21
N THR A 149 -9.54 -4.96 -9.33
CA THR A 149 -9.08 -6.18 -10.01
C THR A 149 -9.63 -6.34 -11.42
N GLY A 150 -10.83 -5.82 -11.69
CA GLY A 150 -11.54 -5.93 -12.96
C GLY A 150 -11.94 -4.57 -13.53
N VAL A 151 -11.16 -3.51 -13.25
CA VAL A 151 -11.56 -2.11 -13.56
C VAL A 151 -11.90 -1.89 -15.02
N LYS A 152 -11.24 -2.62 -15.93
CA LYS A 152 -11.49 -2.60 -17.37
C LYS A 152 -12.92 -3.00 -17.74
N GLU A 153 -13.49 -4.00 -17.06
CA GLU A 153 -14.83 -4.52 -17.32
C GLU A 153 -15.93 -3.53 -16.89
N TYR A 154 -15.62 -2.69 -15.90
CA TYR A 154 -16.56 -1.68 -15.38
C TYR A 154 -16.45 -0.33 -16.10
N ASN A 155 -15.29 -0.03 -16.71
CA ASN A 155 -15.08 1.15 -17.55
C ASN A 155 -15.54 2.48 -16.91
N THR A 156 -15.26 2.68 -15.62
CA THR A 156 -15.73 3.86 -14.87
C THR A 156 -14.93 5.13 -15.17
N TYR A 157 -13.76 4.99 -15.80
CA TYR A 157 -12.91 6.07 -16.31
C TYR A 157 -12.13 5.57 -17.53
N PRO A 158 -11.76 6.44 -18.50
CA PRO A 158 -11.19 5.99 -19.77
C PRO A 158 -9.91 5.15 -19.65
N GLN A 159 -9.05 5.48 -18.68
CA GLN A 159 -7.78 4.80 -18.47
C GLN A 159 -7.92 3.37 -17.94
N SER A 160 -9.06 3.01 -17.34
CA SER A 160 -9.33 1.64 -16.88
C SER A 160 -9.16 0.59 -18.00
N GLN A 161 -9.36 0.99 -19.26
CA GLN A 161 -9.20 0.14 -20.44
C GLN A 161 -7.76 -0.35 -20.66
N LEU A 162 -6.78 0.27 -20.01
CA LEU A 162 -5.38 -0.14 -20.07
C LEU A 162 -5.06 -1.30 -19.13
N HIS A 163 -5.97 -1.68 -18.22
CA HIS A 163 -5.69 -2.67 -17.18
C HIS A 163 -5.49 -4.06 -17.77
N THR A 164 -4.31 -4.64 -17.53
CA THR A 164 -3.91 -5.93 -18.10
C THR A 164 -3.03 -6.77 -17.18
N GLN A 165 -2.60 -6.23 -16.03
CA GLN A 165 -1.61 -6.88 -15.17
C GLN A 165 -2.21 -7.65 -14.00
N TRP A 166 -3.54 -7.63 -13.79
CA TRP A 166 -4.13 -8.47 -12.75
C TRP A 166 -3.96 -9.97 -13.09
N PRO A 167 -3.46 -10.81 -12.15
CA PRO A 167 -3.35 -12.24 -12.37
C PRO A 167 -4.73 -12.92 -12.40
N GLY A 168 -5.00 -13.66 -13.47
CA GLY A 168 -6.31 -14.28 -13.71
C GLY A 168 -7.30 -13.30 -14.35
N THR A 169 -8.60 -13.55 -14.18
CA THR A 169 -9.65 -12.70 -14.80
C THR A 169 -9.91 -11.41 -14.04
N GLY A 170 -9.53 -11.35 -12.76
CA GLY A 170 -9.87 -10.23 -11.87
C GLY A 170 -11.32 -10.18 -11.43
N LEU A 171 -12.10 -11.24 -11.70
CA LEU A 171 -13.51 -11.36 -11.36
C LEU A 171 -13.76 -12.56 -10.46
N ARG A 172 -14.85 -12.51 -9.70
CA ARG A 172 -15.34 -13.58 -8.83
C ARG A 172 -15.39 -14.94 -9.52
N GLY A 173 -14.97 -15.98 -8.80
CA GLY A 173 -14.84 -17.34 -9.33
C GLY A 173 -13.49 -17.63 -10.00
N ASP A 174 -12.63 -16.62 -10.20
CA ASP A 174 -11.21 -16.84 -10.44
C ASP A 174 -10.50 -17.11 -9.10
N PRO A 175 -9.70 -18.19 -8.97
CA PRO A 175 -9.03 -18.53 -7.71
C PRO A 175 -8.15 -17.42 -7.13
N THR A 176 -7.56 -16.59 -7.99
CA THR A 176 -6.70 -15.47 -7.58
C THR A 176 -7.53 -14.33 -7.01
N PHE A 177 -8.63 -13.98 -7.68
CA PHE A 177 -9.57 -12.99 -7.18
C PHE A 177 -10.17 -13.45 -5.85
N ASP A 178 -10.67 -14.69 -5.78
CA ASP A 178 -11.33 -15.21 -4.58
C ASP A 178 -10.36 -15.22 -3.39
N GLN A 179 -9.09 -15.56 -3.61
CA GLN A 179 -8.04 -15.49 -2.60
C GLN A 179 -7.77 -14.04 -2.15
N PHE A 180 -7.74 -13.09 -3.09
CA PHE A 180 -7.56 -11.68 -2.75
C PHE A 180 -8.76 -11.11 -1.97
N GLN A 181 -9.99 -11.45 -2.39
CA GLN A 181 -11.23 -11.03 -1.73
C GLN A 181 -11.26 -11.45 -0.25
N GLN A 182 -10.74 -12.65 0.07
CA GLN A 182 -10.64 -13.13 1.45
C GLN A 182 -9.67 -12.32 2.33
N SER A 183 -8.77 -11.54 1.72
CA SER A 183 -7.86 -10.67 2.47
C SER A 183 -8.51 -9.37 2.95
N PHE A 184 -9.70 -9.03 2.42
CA PHE A 184 -10.38 -7.81 2.83
C PHE A 184 -11.00 -7.93 4.22
N ILE A 185 -10.70 -6.95 5.06
CA ILE A 185 -11.11 -6.84 6.46
C ILE A 185 -11.78 -5.48 6.72
N PRO A 186 -12.52 -5.32 7.82
CA PRO A 186 -13.02 -4.01 8.24
C PRO A 186 -11.91 -2.97 8.33
N TYR A 187 -12.20 -1.73 7.97
CA TYR A 187 -11.25 -0.63 8.00
C TYR A 187 -11.81 0.57 8.76
N THR A 188 -10.93 1.46 9.24
CA THR A 188 -11.35 2.56 10.11
C THR A 188 -12.28 3.56 9.39
N SER A 189 -13.31 4.04 10.09
CA SER A 189 -13.99 5.30 9.76
C SER A 189 -13.53 6.44 10.68
N SER A 190 -12.88 6.12 11.79
CA SER A 190 -12.25 7.04 12.74
C SER A 190 -10.85 7.45 12.28
N TYR A 191 -10.74 8.17 11.16
CA TYR A 191 -9.45 8.61 10.60
C TYR A 191 -8.61 9.42 11.59
N VAL A 192 -9.25 10.33 12.34
CA VAL A 192 -8.58 11.14 13.38
C VAL A 192 -7.91 10.24 14.42
N SER A 193 -8.64 9.25 14.96
CA SER A 193 -8.10 8.35 15.98
C SER A 193 -6.97 7.49 15.44
N GLN A 194 -7.08 7.01 14.19
CA GLN A 194 -6.01 6.24 13.55
C GLN A 194 -4.76 7.11 13.30
N GLU A 195 -4.92 8.34 12.84
CA GLU A 195 -3.81 9.28 12.65
C GLU A 195 -3.11 9.58 13.99
N LEU A 196 -3.85 9.88 15.06
CA LEU A 196 -3.27 10.12 16.39
C LEU A 196 -2.50 8.90 16.93
N ALA A 197 -3.05 7.70 16.75
CA ALA A 197 -2.37 6.46 17.13
C ALA A 197 -1.05 6.27 16.36
N ILE A 198 -1.08 6.50 15.05
CA ILE A 198 0.11 6.37 14.19
C ILE A 198 1.15 7.45 14.46
N ARG A 199 0.75 8.69 14.73
CA ARG A 199 1.67 9.77 15.14
C ARG A 199 2.49 9.37 16.37
N THR A 200 1.85 8.71 17.33
CA THR A 200 2.53 8.22 18.54
C THR A 200 3.33 6.96 18.25
N ALA A 201 2.66 5.87 17.87
CA ALA A 201 3.26 4.55 17.75
C ALA A 201 4.25 4.44 16.57
N GLY A 202 3.98 5.15 15.47
CA GLY A 202 4.87 5.18 14.30
C GLY A 202 6.17 5.93 14.59
N CYS A 203 6.11 7.08 15.26
CA CYS A 203 7.33 7.80 15.66
C CYS A 203 8.11 7.07 16.75
N GLU A 204 7.43 6.40 17.68
CA GLU A 204 8.08 5.50 18.66
C GLU A 204 8.78 4.34 17.96
N LEU A 205 8.12 3.66 17.02
CA LEU A 205 8.73 2.58 16.23
C LEU A 205 9.99 3.07 15.52
N LEU A 206 9.91 4.20 14.81
CA LEU A 206 11.07 4.75 14.09
C LEU A 206 12.22 5.13 15.03
N SER A 207 11.91 5.60 16.24
CA SER A 207 12.92 5.85 17.28
C SER A 207 13.56 4.53 17.76
N LEU A 208 12.77 3.49 18.00
CA LEU A 208 13.25 2.15 18.41
C LEU A 208 14.08 1.45 17.32
N ILE A 209 13.78 1.71 16.04
CA ILE A 209 14.60 1.26 14.91
C ILE A 209 16.01 1.88 14.98
N GLY A 210 16.14 3.09 15.51
CA GLY A 210 17.41 3.74 15.82
C GLY A 210 18.22 4.26 14.62
N VAL A 211 17.68 4.09 13.40
CA VAL A 211 18.27 4.60 12.15
C VAL A 211 17.18 5.18 11.25
N LYS A 212 17.58 6.07 10.34
CA LYS A 212 16.64 6.58 9.34
C LYS A 212 16.06 5.44 8.51
N SER A 213 14.78 5.52 8.19
CA SER A 213 14.04 4.49 7.44
C SER A 213 13.34 5.08 6.23
N TYR A 214 13.08 4.28 5.20
CA TYR A 214 12.12 4.66 4.16
C TYR A 214 10.75 4.13 4.51
N LEU A 215 9.72 4.96 4.32
CA LEU A 215 8.33 4.50 4.35
C LEU A 215 7.95 4.02 2.95
N VAL A 216 7.33 2.84 2.86
CA VAL A 216 6.72 2.30 1.64
C VAL A 216 5.24 2.13 1.90
N SER A 217 4.43 2.97 1.28
CA SER A 217 3.01 3.09 1.58
C SER A 217 2.16 2.78 0.37
N HIS A 218 0.96 2.25 0.60
CA HIS A 218 -0.05 2.06 -0.44
C HIS A 218 -1.35 2.74 -0.06
N SER A 219 -1.97 3.46 -1.00
CA SER A 219 -3.35 3.96 -0.85
C SER A 219 -3.54 4.76 0.45
N LEU A 220 -4.46 4.34 1.32
CA LEU A 220 -4.72 4.95 2.62
C LEU A 220 -3.47 5.02 3.51
N GLY A 221 -2.54 4.07 3.41
CA GLY A 221 -1.27 4.06 4.13
C GLY A 221 -0.42 5.30 3.87
N SER A 222 -0.59 5.95 2.72
CA SER A 222 0.12 7.20 2.39
C SER A 222 -0.31 8.36 3.28
N LYS A 223 -1.54 8.35 3.85
CA LYS A 223 -1.95 9.33 4.89
C LYS A 223 -1.15 9.14 6.17
N LEU A 224 -0.90 7.88 6.55
CA LEU A 224 -0.11 7.51 7.72
C LEU A 224 1.35 7.98 7.56
N ALA A 225 1.91 7.84 6.36
CA ALA A 225 3.25 8.34 6.07
C ALA A 225 3.37 9.87 6.18
N LEU A 226 2.33 10.63 5.83
CA LEU A 226 2.34 12.09 5.94
C LEU A 226 2.32 12.58 7.38
N VAL A 227 1.49 11.99 8.25
CA VAL A 227 1.48 12.37 9.68
C VAL A 227 2.82 12.03 10.36
N ILE A 228 3.45 10.93 9.98
CA ILE A 228 4.82 10.59 10.42
C ILE A 228 5.84 11.61 9.87
N SER A 229 5.70 12.03 8.61
CA SER A 229 6.57 13.04 7.99
C SER A 229 6.42 14.42 8.65
N ASN A 230 5.25 14.73 9.20
CA ASN A 230 5.06 15.93 10.01
C ASN A 230 5.72 15.80 11.39
N ASP A 231 5.47 14.72 12.11
CA ASP A 231 5.78 14.65 13.55
C ASP A 231 7.20 14.20 13.86
N CYS A 232 7.79 13.37 13.00
CA CYS A 232 9.14 12.87 13.19
C CYS A 232 9.97 12.72 11.90
N PRO A 233 10.06 13.78 11.06
CA PRO A 233 10.82 13.77 9.81
C PRO A 233 12.30 13.41 10.01
N GLN A 234 12.88 13.65 11.19
CA GLN A 234 14.27 13.32 11.51
C GLN A 234 14.59 11.82 11.42
N TYR A 235 13.58 10.94 11.53
CA TYR A 235 13.76 9.49 11.38
C TYR A 235 13.54 8.99 9.95
N LEU A 236 13.24 9.88 9.00
CA LEU A 236 12.93 9.48 7.64
C LEU A 236 14.10 9.75 6.68
N ALA A 237 14.41 8.72 5.88
CA ALA A 237 15.25 8.84 4.69
C ALA A 237 14.42 9.25 3.46
N GLY A 238 13.11 8.98 3.48
CA GLY A 238 12.18 9.34 2.43
C GLY A 238 10.84 8.59 2.55
N SER A 239 9.86 9.03 1.78
CA SER A 239 8.51 8.47 1.73
C SER A 239 8.16 8.06 0.29
N ILE A 240 7.86 6.78 0.11
CA ILE A 240 7.58 6.14 -1.18
C ILE A 240 6.11 5.73 -1.15
N ASN A 241 5.29 6.27 -2.04
CA ASN A 241 3.85 6.17 -1.96
C ASN A 241 3.30 5.60 -3.27
N LEU A 242 2.85 4.35 -3.21
CA LEU A 242 2.14 3.71 -4.30
C LEU A 242 0.70 4.18 -4.26
N GLU A 243 0.23 4.80 -5.35
CA GLU A 243 -1.19 5.11 -5.52
C GLU A 243 -1.74 5.89 -4.31
N PRO A 244 -1.15 7.04 -3.93
CA PRO A 244 -1.45 7.70 -2.67
C PRO A 244 -2.91 8.17 -2.57
N SER A 245 -3.62 7.72 -1.53
CA SER A 245 -4.99 8.20 -1.22
C SER A 245 -4.97 9.48 -0.36
N THR A 246 -4.10 10.43 -0.72
CA THR A 246 -3.87 11.71 -0.02
C THR A 246 -4.24 12.86 -0.94
N ILE A 247 -5.51 12.96 -1.29
CA ILE A 247 -6.02 14.04 -2.14
C ILE A 247 -6.19 15.30 -1.29
N PRO A 248 -5.62 16.45 -1.67
CA PRO A 248 -5.74 17.65 -0.84
C PRO A 248 -7.19 18.13 -0.73
N PHE A 249 -7.69 18.35 0.49
CA PHE A 249 -9.01 18.89 0.84
C PHE A 249 -10.26 18.18 0.29
N TRP A 250 -10.10 17.10 -0.48
CA TRP A 250 -11.18 16.50 -1.25
C TRP A 250 -11.09 14.97 -1.30
N ALA A 251 -12.23 14.32 -1.52
CA ALA A 251 -12.31 12.90 -1.84
C ALA A 251 -13.27 12.72 -3.02
N TYR A 252 -12.74 12.29 -4.18
CA TYR A 252 -13.54 12.08 -5.38
C TYR A 252 -14.51 10.90 -5.22
N GLY A 253 -15.66 11.03 -5.87
CA GLY A 253 -16.56 9.90 -6.10
C GLY A 253 -16.16 9.08 -7.32
N TYR A 254 -16.94 8.04 -7.62
CA TYR A 254 -16.79 7.26 -8.85
C TYR A 254 -17.15 8.07 -10.10
N GLY A 255 -18.25 8.81 -10.04
CA GLY A 255 -18.62 9.79 -11.06
C GLY A 255 -17.84 11.09 -10.90
N LEU A 256 -18.32 12.16 -11.53
CA LEU A 256 -17.81 13.52 -11.28
C LEU A 256 -18.18 14.00 -9.87
N GLY A 257 -17.38 14.92 -9.33
CA GLY A 257 -17.54 15.49 -8.00
C GLY A 257 -16.99 14.60 -6.89
N GLY A 258 -17.47 14.85 -5.67
CA GLY A 258 -16.95 14.21 -4.46
C GLY A 258 -17.44 14.91 -3.21
N ARG A 259 -16.63 14.87 -2.16
CA ARG A 259 -16.90 15.54 -0.89
C ARG A 259 -15.64 16.12 -0.30
N SER A 260 -15.79 17.16 0.53
CA SER A 260 -14.70 17.67 1.36
C SER A 260 -14.14 16.56 2.24
N ALA A 261 -12.81 16.48 2.33
CA ALA A 261 -12.07 15.54 3.15
C ALA A 261 -10.71 16.14 3.52
N ASN A 262 -9.95 15.54 4.43
CA ASN A 262 -8.60 16.00 4.78
C ASN A 262 -8.56 17.52 5.11
N PRO A 263 -9.30 17.97 6.14
CA PRO A 263 -9.47 19.40 6.45
C PRO A 263 -8.16 20.16 6.67
N TRP A 264 -7.06 19.46 6.98
CA TRP A 264 -5.71 20.02 7.13
C TRP A 264 -4.86 19.89 5.86
N GLY A 265 -5.50 20.04 4.70
CA GLY A 265 -4.89 19.80 3.39
C GLY A 265 -4.74 18.32 3.10
N LEU A 266 -3.79 17.66 3.75
CA LEU A 266 -3.42 16.28 3.42
C LEU A 266 -3.87 15.22 4.44
N THR A 267 -4.34 15.67 5.60
CA THR A 267 -4.62 14.80 6.77
C THR A 267 -5.91 15.24 7.48
N ASN A 268 -6.40 14.42 8.40
CA ASN A 268 -7.58 14.71 9.23
C ASN A 268 -7.21 15.39 10.55
N THR A 269 -5.93 15.41 10.90
CA THR A 269 -5.37 15.98 12.13
C THR A 269 -4.40 17.12 11.80
N GLN A 270 -4.16 18.02 12.75
CA GLN A 270 -3.33 19.20 12.54
C GLN A 270 -1.92 18.88 12.01
N VAL A 271 -1.47 19.63 11.01
CA VAL A 271 -0.09 19.62 10.51
C VAL A 271 0.53 21.00 10.66
N ASP A 272 1.85 21.05 10.70
CA ASP A 272 2.61 22.25 11.08
C ASP A 272 2.77 23.20 9.89
N TYR A 273 1.72 23.99 9.62
CA TYR A 273 1.76 25.07 8.63
C TYR A 273 2.64 26.24 9.06
N GLU A 274 3.21 26.93 8.08
CA GLU A 274 3.87 28.22 8.24
C GLU A 274 3.33 29.23 7.20
N PRO A 275 2.67 30.33 7.63
CA PRO A 275 2.28 30.67 9.00
C PRO A 275 1.35 29.65 9.67
N ALA A 276 1.43 29.54 11.00
CA ALA A 276 0.69 28.55 11.79
C ALA A 276 -0.84 28.64 11.59
N VAL A 277 -1.46 27.49 11.40
CA VAL A 277 -2.93 27.30 11.34
C VAL A 277 -3.36 26.63 12.63
N THR A 278 -4.31 27.23 13.34
CA THR A 278 -4.83 26.71 14.62
C THR A 278 -6.16 25.99 14.47
N ASP A 279 -6.94 26.36 13.46
CA ASP A 279 -8.17 25.69 13.08
C ASP A 279 -8.18 25.43 11.56
N SER A 280 -8.50 24.21 11.15
CA SER A 280 -8.67 23.87 9.73
C SER A 280 -9.68 24.75 8.99
N ALA A 281 -10.64 25.36 9.69
CA ALA A 281 -11.59 26.31 9.10
C ALA A 281 -10.89 27.55 8.51
N GLU A 282 -9.72 27.94 9.03
CA GLU A 282 -8.92 29.04 8.46
C GLU A 282 -8.51 28.75 7.01
N LEU A 283 -8.31 27.47 6.66
CA LEU A 283 -7.96 27.05 5.31
C LEU A 283 -9.18 27.04 4.38
N ALA A 284 -10.40 26.91 4.91
CA ALA A 284 -11.59 26.67 4.10
C ALA A 284 -11.88 27.79 3.10
N ASP A 285 -11.76 29.05 3.54
CA ASP A 285 -11.94 30.23 2.69
C ASP A 285 -10.76 30.45 1.71
N GLU A 286 -9.64 29.79 1.99
CA GLU A 286 -8.42 29.83 1.20
C GLU A 286 -8.33 28.66 0.19
N ILE A 287 -9.36 27.81 0.06
CA ILE A 287 -9.34 26.73 -0.95
C ILE A 287 -9.87 27.24 -2.29
N GLU A 288 -9.21 26.84 -3.38
CA GLU A 288 -9.69 26.98 -4.75
C GLU A 288 -9.72 25.63 -5.47
N SER A 289 -10.65 25.50 -6.42
CA SER A 289 -10.71 24.38 -7.36
C SER A 289 -10.09 24.80 -8.68
N VAL A 290 -9.11 24.05 -9.18
CA VAL A 290 -8.38 24.35 -10.41
C VAL A 290 -8.44 23.21 -11.41
N GLY A 291 -8.56 23.55 -12.69
CA GLY A 291 -8.74 22.58 -13.78
C GLY A 291 -10.20 22.25 -14.07
N ASN A 292 -10.45 21.67 -15.24
CA ASN A 292 -11.78 21.23 -15.65
C ASN A 292 -11.95 19.74 -15.32
N GLU A 293 -12.97 19.39 -14.53
CA GLU A 293 -13.17 18.01 -14.09
C GLU A 293 -13.72 17.13 -15.22
N THR A 294 -13.02 16.03 -15.49
CA THR A 294 -13.47 14.95 -16.34
C THR A 294 -13.16 13.61 -15.68
N LEU A 295 -13.77 12.52 -16.13
CA LEU A 295 -13.40 11.17 -15.65
C LEU A 295 -11.96 10.78 -16.01
N ALA A 296 -11.37 11.42 -17.02
CA ALA A 296 -9.97 11.17 -17.42
C ALA A 296 -8.96 12.01 -16.61
N LEU A 297 -9.38 13.17 -16.11
CA LEU A 297 -8.54 14.11 -15.40
C LEU A 297 -9.41 14.94 -14.44
N ARG A 298 -9.19 14.76 -13.15
CA ARG A 298 -9.93 15.47 -12.10
C ARG A 298 -9.37 16.88 -11.91
N ASN A 299 -10.24 17.82 -11.53
CA ASN A 299 -9.84 19.12 -11.02
C ASN A 299 -9.17 18.97 -9.65
N CYS A 300 -8.24 19.83 -9.27
CA CYS A 300 -7.58 19.79 -7.97
C CYS A 300 -8.12 20.84 -7.01
N TYR A 301 -8.19 20.50 -5.73
CA TYR A 301 -8.47 21.44 -4.65
C TYR A 301 -7.15 21.79 -3.96
N ARG A 302 -6.84 23.08 -3.83
CA ARG A 302 -5.57 23.56 -3.29
C ARG A 302 -5.72 24.91 -2.59
N GLN A 303 -4.66 25.41 -1.95
CA GLN A 303 -4.68 26.75 -1.36
C GLN A 303 -4.65 27.82 -2.46
N LYS A 304 -5.29 28.96 -2.20
CA LYS A 304 -5.09 30.22 -2.94
C LYS A 304 -3.69 30.75 -2.61
N GLU A 305 -3.11 31.46 -3.57
CA GLU A 305 -1.79 32.07 -3.37
C GLU A 305 -1.90 33.42 -2.62
N PRO A 306 -0.95 33.75 -1.73
CA PRO A 306 0.22 32.95 -1.36
C PRO A 306 -0.13 31.78 -0.42
N ALA A 307 0.28 30.57 -0.79
CA ALA A 307 -0.03 29.37 -0.02
C ALA A 307 0.82 29.26 1.26
N ARG A 308 0.22 28.78 2.35
CA ARG A 308 0.96 28.41 3.56
C ARG A 308 1.83 27.19 3.30
N GLN A 309 2.99 27.16 3.94
CA GLN A 309 4.04 26.16 3.73
C GLN A 309 3.92 25.02 4.76
N LEU A 310 4.43 23.83 4.45
CA LEU A 310 4.48 22.68 5.36
C LEU A 310 5.92 22.19 5.52
N PRO A 311 6.80 22.94 6.20
CA PRO A 311 8.24 22.70 6.17
C PRO A 311 8.66 21.32 6.67
N LYS A 312 7.97 20.75 7.68
CA LYS A 312 8.29 19.41 8.19
C LYS A 312 8.00 18.32 7.17
N ILE A 313 6.81 18.32 6.58
CA ILE A 313 6.44 17.39 5.50
C ILE A 313 7.36 17.60 4.30
N SER A 314 7.60 18.85 3.89
CA SER A 314 8.44 19.22 2.75
C SER A 314 9.92 18.88 2.94
N SER A 315 10.39 18.67 4.18
CA SER A 315 11.75 18.25 4.47
C SER A 315 12.04 16.78 4.13
N VAL A 316 11.00 15.96 3.94
CA VAL A 316 11.12 14.53 3.66
C VAL A 316 11.08 14.29 2.15
N PRO A 317 12.08 13.63 1.55
CA PRO A 317 12.02 13.26 0.13
C PRO A 317 10.79 12.41 -0.16
N TYR A 318 9.98 12.84 -1.13
CA TYR A 318 8.71 12.19 -1.46
C TYR A 318 8.71 11.68 -2.90
N VAL A 319 8.22 10.47 -3.13
CA VAL A 319 7.89 9.96 -4.46
C VAL A 319 6.52 9.30 -4.48
N ALA A 320 5.71 9.64 -5.49
CA ALA A 320 4.51 8.88 -5.83
C ALA A 320 4.76 7.98 -7.05
N LEU A 321 4.20 6.78 -7.02
CA LEU A 321 4.16 5.86 -8.16
C LEU A 321 2.70 5.60 -8.54
N THR A 322 2.37 5.77 -9.82
CA THR A 322 1.01 5.61 -10.33
C THR A 322 0.98 4.72 -11.57
N GLY A 323 0.13 3.70 -11.54
CA GLY A 323 -0.18 2.82 -12.67
C GLY A 323 -1.09 3.51 -13.68
N GLU A 324 -0.83 3.30 -14.97
CA GLU A 324 -1.57 3.99 -16.04
C GLU A 324 -3.03 3.57 -16.15
N ALA A 325 -3.40 2.40 -15.61
CA ALA A 325 -4.76 1.90 -15.64
C ALA A 325 -5.51 2.11 -14.32
N SER A 326 -4.86 2.68 -13.30
CA SER A 326 -5.50 2.98 -12.02
C SER A 326 -6.32 4.27 -12.07
N VAL A 327 -7.36 4.37 -11.24
CA VAL A 327 -8.14 5.59 -11.05
C VAL A 327 -7.27 6.75 -10.54
N HIS A 328 -6.19 6.45 -9.83
CA HIS A 328 -5.24 7.43 -9.32
C HIS A 328 -4.59 8.26 -10.42
N VAL A 329 -4.40 7.71 -11.63
CA VAL A 329 -3.84 8.47 -12.75
C VAL A 329 -4.67 9.71 -13.10
N THR A 330 -5.96 9.69 -12.73
CA THR A 330 -6.89 10.79 -12.97
C THR A 330 -6.70 11.96 -11.99
N TYR A 331 -6.09 11.76 -10.81
CA TYR A 331 -6.03 12.78 -9.75
C TYR A 331 -4.71 12.87 -8.96
N ASP A 332 -3.76 11.95 -9.11
CA ASP A 332 -2.49 11.98 -8.34
C ASP A 332 -1.65 13.23 -8.66
N HIS A 333 -1.87 13.88 -9.81
CA HIS A 333 -1.27 15.19 -10.08
C HIS A 333 -1.63 16.24 -9.01
N CYS A 334 -2.82 16.14 -8.38
CA CYS A 334 -3.25 17.07 -7.34
C CYS A 334 -2.39 17.00 -6.08
N ILE A 335 -2.02 15.81 -5.61
CA ILE A 335 -1.11 15.69 -4.46
C ILE A 335 0.30 16.19 -4.82
N ILE A 336 0.78 15.88 -6.03
CA ILE A 336 2.09 16.33 -6.49
C ILE A 336 2.16 17.85 -6.57
N ASP A 337 1.13 18.49 -7.11
CA ASP A 337 1.09 19.95 -7.24
C ASP A 337 0.90 20.63 -5.88
N TYR A 338 0.11 20.04 -4.98
CA TYR A 338 -0.05 20.56 -3.62
C TYR A 338 1.25 20.44 -2.80
N LEU A 339 1.96 19.32 -2.88
CA LEU A 339 3.25 19.15 -2.22
C LEU A 339 4.30 20.15 -2.72
N LYS A 340 4.27 20.53 -4.01
CA LYS A 340 5.10 21.64 -4.52
C LYS A 340 4.65 22.99 -3.96
N GLN A 341 3.35 23.24 -3.91
CA GLN A 341 2.77 24.49 -3.41
C GLN A 341 3.16 24.76 -1.94
N VAL A 342 3.22 23.73 -1.12
CA VAL A 342 3.59 23.82 0.31
C VAL A 342 5.11 23.72 0.57
N GLY A 343 5.93 23.93 -0.47
CA GLY A 343 7.38 24.09 -0.37
C GLY A 343 8.19 22.81 -0.54
N GLY A 344 7.55 21.70 -0.93
CA GLY A 344 8.20 20.42 -1.18
C GLY A 344 8.77 20.29 -2.60
N ASN A 345 9.51 19.21 -2.82
CA ASN A 345 10.01 18.82 -4.15
C ASN A 345 9.68 17.35 -4.45
N PRO A 346 8.39 17.00 -4.62
CA PRO A 346 7.97 15.62 -4.84
C PRO A 346 8.38 15.12 -6.22
N GLU A 347 8.79 13.86 -6.30
CA GLU A 347 8.92 13.12 -7.56
C GLU A 347 7.61 12.39 -7.88
N TRP A 348 7.23 12.33 -9.16
CA TRP A 348 6.09 11.53 -9.62
C TRP A 348 6.55 10.61 -10.73
N ILE A 349 6.44 9.30 -10.49
CA ILE A 349 6.77 8.28 -11.45
C ILE A 349 5.46 7.66 -11.95
N LYS A 350 5.06 8.05 -13.16
CA LYS A 350 4.01 7.33 -13.89
C LYS A 350 4.63 6.09 -14.50
N LEU A 351 4.16 4.92 -14.10
CA LEU A 351 4.73 3.65 -14.53
C LEU A 351 4.66 3.48 -16.06
N GLY A 352 3.55 3.92 -16.67
CA GLY A 352 3.37 3.88 -18.13
C GLY A 352 4.41 4.69 -18.91
N ASP A 353 4.84 5.85 -18.37
CA ASP A 353 5.84 6.74 -19.01
C ASP A 353 7.23 6.10 -19.07
N ILE A 354 7.52 5.15 -18.18
CA ILE A 354 8.78 4.40 -18.13
C ILE A 354 8.66 2.98 -18.71
N GLY A 355 7.55 2.69 -19.39
CA GLY A 355 7.32 1.41 -20.09
C GLY A 355 6.77 0.27 -19.23
N ILE A 356 6.46 0.51 -17.96
CA ILE A 356 5.77 -0.44 -17.09
C ILE A 356 4.26 -0.22 -17.23
N LYS A 357 3.61 -1.08 -18.01
CA LYS A 357 2.27 -0.84 -18.55
C LYS A 357 1.19 -1.74 -17.97
N GLY A 358 -0.03 -1.23 -17.97
CA GLY A 358 -1.26 -1.95 -17.67
C GLY A 358 -1.56 -2.17 -16.19
N ASN A 359 -0.85 -1.47 -15.31
CA ASN A 359 -1.01 -1.59 -13.88
C ASN A 359 -2.18 -0.78 -13.31
N GLY A 360 -2.93 -1.41 -12.41
CA GLY A 360 -4.00 -0.81 -11.63
C GLY A 360 -3.56 -0.43 -10.21
N HIS A 361 -4.55 -0.28 -9.31
CA HIS A 361 -4.34 0.23 -7.96
C HIS A 361 -3.45 -0.65 -7.06
N PHE A 362 -3.50 -1.98 -7.26
CA PHE A 362 -2.72 -2.95 -6.50
C PHE A 362 -1.51 -3.46 -7.29
N GLY A 363 -0.80 -2.57 -7.98
CA GLY A 363 0.37 -2.94 -8.81
C GLY A 363 1.42 -3.81 -8.11
N HIS A 364 1.54 -3.72 -6.78
CA HIS A 364 2.43 -4.60 -5.99
C HIS A 364 1.96 -6.06 -5.87
N LEU A 365 0.73 -6.37 -6.28
CA LEU A 365 0.15 -7.72 -6.36
C LEU A 365 0.02 -8.23 -7.80
N GLU A 366 0.19 -7.35 -8.79
CA GLU A 366 -0.02 -7.66 -10.20
C GLU A 366 1.12 -8.48 -10.82
N MET A 367 0.96 -8.97 -12.05
CA MET A 367 1.85 -9.92 -12.72
C MET A 367 3.30 -9.42 -12.82
N ASN A 368 3.49 -8.13 -13.04
CA ASN A 368 4.77 -7.45 -13.13
C ASN A 368 5.18 -6.71 -11.82
N ASN A 369 4.65 -7.13 -10.66
CA ASN A 369 4.89 -6.46 -9.38
C ASN A 369 6.38 -6.26 -9.03
N LEU A 370 7.26 -7.17 -9.43
CA LEU A 370 8.70 -7.09 -9.15
C LEU A 370 9.42 -6.07 -10.04
N ASP A 371 8.86 -5.73 -11.20
CA ASP A 371 9.36 -4.63 -12.03
C ASP A 371 9.10 -3.30 -11.32
N ILE A 372 7.91 -3.14 -10.71
CA ILE A 372 7.57 -1.97 -9.88
C ILE A 372 8.43 -1.93 -8.62
N ALA A 373 8.66 -3.08 -7.95
CA ALA A 373 9.57 -3.14 -6.80
C ALA A 373 11.00 -2.70 -7.18
N SER A 374 11.43 -3.00 -8.41
CA SER A 374 12.71 -2.54 -8.97
C SER A 374 12.77 -1.02 -9.14
N VAL A 375 11.67 -0.38 -9.55
CA VAL A 375 11.58 1.10 -9.61
C VAL A 375 11.75 1.71 -8.22
N VAL A 376 11.04 1.17 -7.23
CA VAL A 376 11.15 1.61 -5.82
C VAL A 376 12.58 1.45 -5.32
N HIS A 377 13.19 0.28 -5.54
CA HIS A 377 14.58 0.04 -5.18
C HIS A 377 15.52 1.00 -5.90
N GLY A 378 15.34 1.24 -7.20
CA GLY A 378 16.12 2.19 -7.98
C GLY A 378 16.05 3.62 -7.44
N TRP A 379 14.87 4.07 -7.02
CA TRP A 379 14.72 5.36 -6.35
C TRP A 379 15.50 5.42 -5.03
N VAL A 380 15.43 4.36 -4.20
CA VAL A 380 16.23 4.26 -2.97
C VAL A 380 17.73 4.33 -3.29
N LYS A 381 18.21 3.56 -4.29
CA LYS A 381 19.63 3.61 -4.72
C LYS A 381 20.06 5.03 -5.08
N LYS A 382 19.24 5.75 -5.86
CA LYS A 382 19.49 7.14 -6.29
C LYS A 382 19.58 8.07 -5.07
N LYS A 383 18.65 7.97 -4.11
CA LYS A 383 18.65 8.80 -2.89
C LYS A 383 19.84 8.53 -1.97
N GLN A 384 20.37 7.31 -1.99
CA GLN A 384 21.57 6.96 -1.23
C GLN A 384 22.88 7.21 -1.98
N GLY A 385 22.82 7.75 -3.21
CA GLY A 385 24.01 8.00 -4.02
C GLY A 385 24.78 6.72 -4.39
N TRP A 386 24.10 5.58 -4.50
CA TRP A 386 24.71 4.34 -4.98
C TRP A 386 24.89 4.41 -6.49
N TRP A 387 25.95 5.09 -6.92
CA TRP A 387 26.40 5.09 -8.29
C TRP A 387 27.30 3.87 -8.52
N TRP A 388 26.85 3.02 -9.46
CA TRP A 388 27.47 1.81 -10.03
C TRP A 388 27.92 0.75 -9.03
#